data_AF-A0A9D6FG92-F1
#
_entry.id   AF-A0A9D6FG92-F1
#
_cell.length_a   1.000
_cell.length_b   1.000
_cell.length_c   1.000
_cell.angle_alpha   90.00
_cell.angle_beta   90.00
_cell.angle_gamma   90.00
#
_symmetry.space_group_name_H-M   'P 1'
#
loop_
_entity.id
_entity.type
_entity.pdbx_description
1 polymer ?
#
loop_
_entity_poly.entity_id
_entity_poly.type
_entity_poly.pdbx_seq_one_letter_code
_entity_poly.pdbx_strand_id
1 'polypeptide(L)'
;MRALRIFVALLSSTVVIAIATFVLMPKHSSTRGTGQKASPSEPSPTPVLEKEESPPAPPADLPTLVKSLRGDVVVIQTYDKNNALLGIGTGFFLDTRLVVTNHHVVAGAAHAEIKTKSGTARVSAAAAEDARNDLVILAIPDIRIYGHGLPLSSSAPDVGERIFVIGNPLGIEASVSDGIVAGKPPIDPFGTVIQITSPISPGSSGSPVFNSNGEVIGIATFQMVEGQNLNFAIPIEKARSLWKNSKESVEQGLAQLNTINAGLLDSMPDPFARGEFLFSMGNFDAAIPQFQEAARQNQRNGKARYMLGKCYRRTNPNAALNELKAALALSPGMVDAHSELGHVYMALHDEDNAMAEFRRALEIEPKHVGSLVGMASVHLARKEFHRAQAVLEEAVRSGDDSTAYLYLGWVYTALYREDEAFEALKKAVELNPDSIDAYKGLVTLYLGKQDPTPGMHYAQIALEKDTQDPQLHYLMGMMHLANDDPNAAARESKVLSDAYGKSSLDPSIADWRRKLESAIHAYQMRQYNRTS
;
A
#
# COMPACT_ATOMS: atom_id res chain seq x y z
N MET A 1 9.51 -7.16 18.72
CA MET A 1 9.79 -6.93 17.28
C MET A 1 11.04 -7.63 16.75
N ARG A 2 12.23 -7.62 17.39
CA ARG A 2 13.36 -8.45 16.94
C ARG A 2 13.13 -9.95 17.17
N ALA A 3 12.58 -10.36 18.31
CA ALA A 3 12.12 -11.74 18.54
C ALA A 3 11.01 -12.15 17.55
N LEU A 4 10.15 -11.21 17.15
CA LEU A 4 9.14 -11.40 16.10
C LEU A 4 9.76 -11.57 14.72
N ARG A 5 10.78 -10.76 14.37
CA ARG A 5 11.56 -10.91 13.15
C ARG A 5 12.33 -12.23 13.13
N ILE A 6 12.84 -12.70 14.27
CA ILE A 6 13.49 -14.02 14.41
C ILE A 6 12.47 -15.16 14.27
N PHE A 7 11.28 -15.01 14.85
CA PHE A 7 10.18 -15.99 14.75
C PHE A 7 9.62 -16.10 13.32
N VAL A 8 9.38 -14.96 12.66
CA VAL A 8 9.02 -14.88 11.23
C VAL A 8 10.16 -15.43 10.35
N ALA A 9 11.43 -15.20 10.71
CA ALA A 9 12.58 -15.80 10.01
C ALA A 9 12.68 -17.33 10.20
N LEU A 10 12.25 -17.87 11.35
CA LEU A 10 12.27 -19.30 11.66
C LEU A 10 11.09 -20.06 11.03
N LEU A 11 9.89 -19.47 10.99
CA LEU A 11 8.74 -20.02 10.26
C LEU A 11 8.95 -19.94 8.74
N SER A 12 9.51 -18.82 8.23
CA SER A 12 9.86 -18.68 6.81
C SER A 12 11.05 -19.54 6.37
N SER A 13 11.79 -20.18 7.27
CA SER A 13 12.83 -21.15 6.87
C SER A 13 12.31 -22.59 6.87
N THR A 14 11.40 -22.95 7.78
CA THR A 14 10.84 -24.32 7.86
C THR A 14 9.68 -24.56 6.90
N VAL A 15 8.79 -23.57 6.73
CA VAL A 15 7.68 -23.64 5.75
C VAL A 15 8.21 -23.54 4.30
N VAL A 16 9.27 -22.76 4.06
CA VAL A 16 9.90 -22.63 2.72
C VAL A 16 10.60 -23.92 2.28
N ILE A 17 11.17 -24.71 3.19
CA ILE A 17 11.77 -26.01 2.84
C ILE A 17 10.69 -27.00 2.39
N ALA A 18 9.52 -26.99 3.02
CA ALA A 18 8.39 -27.86 2.64
C ALA A 18 7.71 -27.45 1.32
N ILE A 19 7.56 -26.13 1.07
CA ILE A 19 6.98 -25.62 -0.18
C ILE A 19 7.93 -25.84 -1.37
N ALA A 20 9.24 -25.65 -1.18
CA ALA A 20 10.24 -25.91 -2.22
C ALA A 20 10.26 -27.38 -2.66
N THR A 21 9.93 -28.32 -1.77
CA THR A 21 9.83 -29.75 -2.12
C THR A 21 8.54 -30.13 -2.85
N PHE A 22 7.44 -29.43 -2.61
CA PHE A 22 6.12 -29.77 -3.17
C PHE A 22 5.89 -29.23 -4.59
N VAL A 23 6.53 -28.10 -4.95
CA VAL A 23 6.49 -27.55 -6.32
C VAL A 23 7.27 -28.42 -7.33
N LEU A 24 8.01 -29.47 -6.89
CA LEU A 24 8.95 -30.26 -7.69
C LEU A 24 8.38 -31.53 -8.39
N MET A 25 7.08 -31.87 -8.29
CA MET A 25 6.54 -33.10 -8.92
C MET A 25 5.88 -32.87 -10.31
N PRO A 26 6.24 -33.63 -11.36
CA PRO A 26 5.65 -33.50 -12.71
C PRO A 26 4.39 -34.37 -12.94
N LYS A 27 3.42 -33.83 -13.70
CA LYS A 27 2.33 -34.57 -14.38
C LYS A 27 2.77 -34.95 -15.81
N HIS A 28 2.50 -36.18 -16.23
CA HIS A 28 2.89 -36.73 -17.54
C HIS A 28 1.89 -36.39 -18.67
N SER A 29 2.40 -36.01 -19.85
CA SER A 29 1.79 -36.37 -21.16
C SER A 29 2.72 -36.13 -22.37
N SER A 30 3.00 -37.22 -23.09
CA SER A 30 3.03 -37.46 -24.56
C SER A 30 3.63 -36.47 -25.58
N THR A 31 4.40 -37.06 -26.51
CA THR A 31 5.43 -36.57 -27.44
C THR A 31 5.02 -36.21 -28.88
N ARG A 32 5.98 -35.55 -29.59
CA ARG A 32 6.30 -35.44 -31.06
C ARG A 32 5.97 -34.07 -31.71
N GLY A 33 6.80 -33.45 -32.56
CA GLY A 33 8.12 -33.82 -33.09
C GLY A 33 8.78 -32.71 -33.94
N THR A 34 10.11 -32.63 -33.86
CA THR A 34 11.17 -32.34 -34.86
C THR A 34 10.96 -31.40 -36.06
N GLY A 35 11.93 -30.48 -36.26
CA GLY A 35 12.41 -30.07 -37.60
C GLY A 35 13.35 -28.84 -37.68
N GLN A 36 14.67 -29.08 -37.57
CA GLN A 36 15.89 -28.41 -38.11
C GLN A 36 15.79 -27.06 -38.89
N LYS A 37 16.49 -25.98 -38.50
CA LYS A 37 17.93 -25.57 -38.66
C LYS A 37 18.42 -25.24 -40.08
N ALA A 38 18.86 -23.99 -40.28
CA ALA A 38 19.98 -23.60 -41.17
C ALA A 38 20.68 -22.33 -40.64
N SER A 39 22.00 -22.25 -40.81
CA SER A 39 22.96 -21.22 -40.38
C SER A 39 24.15 -21.26 -41.36
N PRO A 40 25.17 -20.39 -41.28
CA PRO A 40 25.20 -18.93 -41.39
C PRO A 40 26.15 -18.47 -42.54
N SER A 41 26.18 -17.18 -42.89
CA SER A 41 27.21 -16.62 -43.79
C SER A 41 27.83 -15.34 -43.21
N GLU A 42 29.16 -15.30 -43.26
CA GLU A 42 30.11 -14.34 -42.67
C GLU A 42 30.38 -13.09 -43.54
N PRO A 43 31.17 -12.09 -43.07
CA PRO A 43 30.89 -10.66 -43.21
C PRO A 43 31.84 -9.91 -44.15
N SER A 44 31.52 -8.64 -44.44
CA SER A 44 32.44 -7.52 -44.83
C SER A 44 31.63 -6.22 -44.97
N PRO A 45 32.24 -5.01 -45.03
CA PRO A 45 33.22 -4.39 -44.13
C PRO A 45 32.71 -3.02 -43.59
N THR A 46 33.34 -2.51 -42.53
CA THR A 46 33.08 -1.18 -41.91
C THR A 46 33.53 0.01 -42.78
N PRO A 47 32.73 1.09 -42.86
CA PRO A 47 33.20 2.45 -43.10
C PRO A 47 33.12 3.33 -41.84
N VAL A 48 33.88 4.42 -41.91
CA VAL A 48 34.29 5.34 -40.85
C VAL A 48 33.19 6.36 -40.48
N LEU A 49 33.21 6.77 -39.21
CA LEU A 49 32.32 7.67 -38.47
C LEU A 49 32.01 9.03 -39.15
N GLU A 50 30.73 9.26 -39.42
CA GLU A 50 30.10 10.59 -39.36
C GLU A 50 29.17 10.65 -38.14
N LYS A 51 29.17 11.79 -37.45
CA LYS A 51 28.43 12.01 -36.21
C LYS A 51 26.97 12.31 -36.56
N GLU A 52 26.18 11.28 -36.80
CA GLU A 52 24.72 11.41 -36.92
C GLU A 52 24.13 11.81 -35.55
N GLU A 53 23.40 12.92 -35.51
CA GLU A 53 22.46 13.18 -34.43
C GLU A 53 21.50 11.99 -34.35
N SER A 54 21.41 11.39 -33.16
CA SER A 54 20.51 10.27 -32.92
C SER A 54 19.10 10.63 -33.40
N PRO A 55 18.45 9.81 -34.23
CA PRO A 55 17.06 10.06 -34.63
C PRO A 55 16.21 10.18 -33.36
N PRO A 56 15.22 11.09 -33.33
CA PRO A 56 14.31 11.20 -32.19
C PRO A 56 13.74 9.81 -31.90
N ALA A 57 13.74 9.45 -30.61
CA ALA A 57 13.26 8.15 -30.17
C ALA A 57 11.89 7.85 -30.81
N PRO A 58 11.64 6.61 -31.27
CA PRO A 58 10.34 6.26 -31.82
C PRO A 58 9.25 6.59 -30.78
N PRO A 59 8.06 7.06 -31.22
CA PRO A 59 6.97 7.35 -30.30
C PRO A 59 6.69 6.12 -29.43
N ALA A 60 6.59 6.35 -28.12
CA ALA A 60 6.41 5.28 -27.15
C ALA A 60 5.20 4.43 -27.54
N ASP A 61 5.35 3.10 -27.53
CA ASP A 61 4.23 2.21 -27.81
C ASP A 61 3.12 2.37 -26.75
N LEU A 62 1.89 2.05 -27.13
CA LEU A 62 0.72 2.22 -26.26
C LEU A 62 0.89 1.55 -24.87
N PRO A 63 1.46 0.33 -24.75
CA PRO A 63 1.75 -0.26 -23.45
C PRO A 63 2.69 0.58 -22.58
N THR A 64 3.73 1.19 -23.17
CA THR A 64 4.67 2.06 -22.46
C THR A 64 3.98 3.33 -21.97
N LEU A 65 3.17 3.97 -22.82
CA LEU A 65 2.38 5.15 -22.45
C LEU A 65 1.37 4.83 -21.35
N VAL A 66 0.63 3.73 -21.47
CA VAL A 66 -0.32 3.30 -20.44
C VAL A 66 0.41 3.07 -19.12
N LYS A 67 1.58 2.41 -19.15
CA LYS A 67 2.35 2.10 -17.93
C LYS A 67 2.81 3.35 -17.20
N SER A 68 3.22 4.41 -17.92
CA SER A 68 3.66 5.67 -17.32
C SER A 68 2.50 6.54 -16.85
N LEU A 69 1.39 6.59 -17.58
CA LEU A 69 0.29 7.53 -17.32
C LEU A 69 -0.73 7.00 -16.29
N ARG A 70 -0.94 5.69 -16.22
CA ARG A 70 -1.97 5.08 -15.33
C ARG A 70 -1.75 5.32 -13.83
N GLY A 71 -0.58 5.81 -13.42
CA GLY A 71 -0.30 6.13 -12.01
C GLY A 71 -1.05 7.36 -11.52
N ASP A 72 -1.40 8.26 -12.44
CA ASP A 72 -2.09 9.51 -12.14
C ASP A 72 -3.61 9.46 -12.39
N VAL A 73 -4.12 8.29 -12.79
CA VAL A 73 -5.56 8.03 -12.95
C VAL A 73 -6.09 7.39 -11.67
N VAL A 74 -7.21 7.90 -11.17
CA VAL A 74 -7.75 7.55 -9.85
C VAL A 74 -9.19 7.06 -9.95
N VAL A 75 -9.60 6.21 -9.00
CA VAL A 75 -11.02 5.85 -8.82
C VAL A 75 -11.63 6.86 -7.85
N ILE A 76 -12.85 7.30 -8.12
CA ILE A 76 -13.63 8.14 -7.21
C ILE A 76 -14.84 7.35 -6.75
N GLN A 77 -15.01 7.22 -5.45
CA GLN A 77 -16.18 6.60 -4.83
C GLN A 77 -16.93 7.63 -4.01
N THR A 78 -18.24 7.68 -4.17
CA THR A 78 -19.08 8.65 -3.48
C THR A 78 -20.07 7.98 -2.57
N TYR A 79 -20.37 8.63 -1.45
CA TYR A 79 -21.14 8.04 -0.37
C TYR A 79 -22.20 8.99 0.15
N ASP A 80 -23.31 8.43 0.63
CA ASP A 80 -24.38 9.18 1.29
C ASP A 80 -24.04 9.51 2.76
N LYS A 81 -24.98 10.15 3.46
CA LYS A 81 -24.81 10.54 4.87
C LYS A 81 -24.69 9.36 5.83
N ASN A 82 -25.04 8.15 5.39
CA ASN A 82 -24.99 6.91 6.15
C ASN A 82 -23.77 6.05 5.76
N ASN A 83 -22.83 6.59 4.97
CA ASN A 83 -21.68 5.90 4.39
C ASN A 83 -22.05 4.76 3.41
N ALA A 84 -23.25 4.77 2.82
CA ALA A 84 -23.59 3.86 1.75
C ALA A 84 -23.04 4.36 0.41
N LEU A 85 -22.46 3.48 -0.40
CA LEU A 85 -21.90 3.82 -1.72
C LEU A 85 -23.02 4.28 -2.67
N LEU A 86 -22.90 5.51 -3.17
CA LEU A 86 -23.82 6.13 -4.13
C LEU A 86 -23.39 5.93 -5.57
N GLY A 87 -22.08 5.99 -5.84
CA GLY A 87 -21.56 5.95 -7.20
C GLY A 87 -20.07 5.74 -7.28
N ILE A 88 -19.62 5.39 -8.48
CA ILE A 88 -18.21 5.23 -8.84
C ILE A 88 -17.95 6.04 -10.11
N GLY A 89 -16.84 6.75 -10.12
CA GLY A 89 -16.29 7.43 -11.29
C GLY A 89 -14.77 7.29 -11.36
N THR A 90 -14.19 7.93 -12.36
CA THR A 90 -12.75 8.07 -12.56
C THR A 90 -12.38 9.54 -12.41
N GLY A 91 -11.15 9.81 -12.01
CA GLY A 91 -10.54 11.13 -12.13
C GLY A 91 -9.07 11.00 -12.48
N PHE A 92 -8.36 12.13 -12.54
CA PHE A 92 -6.91 12.10 -12.67
C PHE A 92 -6.25 13.32 -12.06
N PHE A 93 -4.99 13.18 -11.68
CA PHE A 93 -4.20 14.28 -11.15
C PHE A 93 -3.88 15.31 -12.23
N LEU A 94 -4.16 16.57 -11.93
CA LEU A 94 -3.67 17.75 -12.67
C LEU A 94 -2.32 18.21 -12.12
N ASP A 95 -2.06 17.95 -10.84
CA ASP A 95 -0.79 18.16 -10.13
C ASP A 95 -0.71 17.18 -8.95
N THR A 96 0.30 17.32 -8.11
CA THR A 96 0.53 16.58 -6.87
C THR A 96 -0.68 16.39 -5.97
N ARG A 97 -1.61 17.36 -5.85
CA ARG A 97 -2.73 17.28 -4.90
C ARG A 97 -4.09 17.63 -5.44
N LEU A 98 -4.19 17.82 -6.76
CA LEU A 98 -5.41 18.27 -7.40
C LEU A 98 -5.87 17.21 -8.40
N VAL A 99 -7.05 16.65 -8.15
CA VAL A 99 -7.68 15.67 -9.05
C VAL A 99 -8.85 16.33 -9.75
N VAL A 100 -8.95 16.16 -11.07
CA VAL A 100 -10.14 16.57 -11.82
C VAL A 100 -11.03 15.36 -12.11
N THR A 101 -12.34 15.60 -12.09
CA THR A 101 -13.37 14.66 -12.56
C THR A 101 -14.59 15.44 -13.04
N ASN A 102 -15.66 14.72 -13.39
CA ASN A 102 -16.93 15.34 -13.68
C ASN A 102 -17.68 15.79 -12.43
N HIS A 103 -18.39 16.91 -12.53
CA HIS A 103 -19.19 17.43 -11.42
C HIS A 103 -20.29 16.45 -11.00
N HIS A 104 -20.96 15.80 -11.96
CA HIS A 104 -22.02 14.82 -11.64
C HIS A 104 -21.53 13.57 -10.89
N VAL A 105 -20.22 13.23 -10.98
CA VAL A 105 -19.65 12.08 -10.25
C VAL A 105 -19.74 12.31 -8.74
N VAL A 106 -19.60 13.56 -8.29
CA VAL A 106 -19.61 13.95 -6.86
C VAL A 106 -20.88 14.67 -6.43
N ALA A 107 -21.74 15.07 -7.38
CA ALA A 107 -22.97 15.79 -7.10
C ALA A 107 -23.91 14.97 -6.20
N GLY A 108 -24.41 15.58 -5.12
CA GLY A 108 -25.35 14.96 -4.19
C GLY A 108 -24.72 13.98 -3.19
N ALA A 109 -23.41 13.73 -3.27
CA ALA A 109 -22.69 12.92 -2.29
C ALA A 109 -22.50 13.67 -0.96
N ALA A 110 -22.57 12.95 0.16
CA ALA A 110 -22.20 13.50 1.46
C ALA A 110 -20.67 13.60 1.63
N HIS A 111 -19.94 12.66 1.02
CA HIS A 111 -18.48 12.73 0.87
C HIS A 111 -18.01 11.86 -0.29
N ALA A 112 -16.77 12.08 -0.71
CA ALA A 112 -16.09 11.30 -1.74
C ALA A 112 -14.75 10.79 -1.24
N GLU A 113 -14.32 9.66 -1.77
CA GLU A 113 -13.02 9.07 -1.58
C GLU A 113 -12.32 8.89 -2.93
N ILE A 114 -11.04 9.22 -2.97
CA ILE A 114 -10.17 9.01 -4.12
C ILE A 114 -9.29 7.81 -3.82
N LYS A 115 -9.39 6.77 -4.64
CA LYS A 115 -8.50 5.61 -4.58
C LYS A 115 -7.42 5.75 -5.64
N THR A 116 -6.19 5.73 -5.19
CA THR A 116 -4.98 5.70 -6.02
C THR A 116 -4.24 4.40 -5.74
N LYS A 117 -3.18 4.14 -6.52
CA LYS A 117 -2.24 3.04 -6.22
C LYS A 117 -1.48 3.21 -4.91
N SER A 118 -1.44 4.42 -4.35
CA SER A 118 -0.74 4.75 -3.11
C SER A 118 -1.65 4.77 -1.89
N GLY A 119 -2.97 4.56 -2.08
CA GLY A 119 -3.94 4.46 -1.00
C GLY A 119 -5.27 5.13 -1.33
N THR A 120 -6.16 5.17 -0.33
CA THR A 120 -7.45 5.86 -0.43
C THR A 120 -7.43 7.13 0.42
N ALA A 121 -7.80 8.26 -0.17
CA ALA A 121 -7.90 9.55 0.52
C ALA A 121 -9.35 10.00 0.54
N ARG A 122 -9.83 10.47 1.69
CA ARG A 122 -11.08 11.23 1.73
C ARG A 122 -10.86 12.61 1.14
N VAL A 123 -11.75 13.04 0.26
CA VAL A 123 -11.74 14.39 -0.30
C VAL A 123 -12.16 15.37 0.80
N SER A 124 -11.34 16.40 1.05
CA SER A 124 -11.66 17.41 2.06
C SER A 124 -12.67 18.43 1.57
N ALA A 125 -12.53 18.88 0.32
CA ALA A 125 -13.39 19.84 -0.35
C ALA A 125 -13.12 19.87 -1.87
N ALA A 126 -14.07 20.42 -2.64
CA ALA A 126 -13.79 20.86 -3.99
C ALA A 126 -12.92 22.13 -3.95
N ALA A 127 -11.79 22.09 -4.65
CA ALA A 127 -10.91 23.24 -4.86
C ALA A 127 -11.50 24.26 -5.84
N ALA A 128 -12.25 23.79 -6.84
CA ALA A 128 -12.99 24.62 -7.79
C ALA A 128 -14.05 23.79 -8.51
N GLU A 129 -15.15 24.44 -8.91
CA GLU A 129 -16.29 23.79 -9.59
C GLU A 129 -16.75 24.62 -10.80
N ASP A 130 -17.12 23.92 -11.87
CA ASP A 130 -17.85 24.49 -13.01
C ASP A 130 -18.96 23.52 -13.42
N ALA A 131 -20.08 23.58 -12.70
CA ALA A 131 -21.24 22.72 -12.93
C ALA A 131 -21.81 22.83 -14.35
N ARG A 132 -21.64 23.98 -15.03
CA ARG A 132 -22.12 24.15 -16.42
C ARG A 132 -21.33 23.31 -17.41
N ASN A 133 -20.03 23.15 -17.18
CA ASN A 133 -19.16 22.32 -18.01
C ASN A 133 -18.99 20.90 -17.45
N ASP A 134 -19.76 20.53 -16.41
CA ASP A 134 -19.67 19.25 -15.72
C ASP A 134 -18.25 18.93 -15.22
N LEU A 135 -17.58 19.92 -14.60
CA LEU A 135 -16.21 19.77 -14.08
C LEU A 135 -16.11 20.14 -12.59
N VAL A 136 -15.28 19.39 -11.87
CA VAL A 136 -14.86 19.69 -10.50
C VAL A 136 -13.39 19.34 -10.31
N ILE A 137 -12.68 20.16 -9.54
CA ILE A 137 -11.31 19.89 -9.08
C ILE A 137 -11.38 19.64 -7.57
N LEU A 138 -10.88 18.49 -7.15
CA LEU A 138 -10.88 18.00 -5.78
C LEU A 138 -9.50 18.18 -5.17
N ALA A 139 -9.44 18.74 -3.96
CA ALA A 139 -8.20 18.84 -3.20
C ALA A 139 -8.00 17.58 -2.35
N ILE A 140 -6.79 17.01 -2.41
CA ILE A 140 -6.39 15.89 -1.56
C ILE A 140 -5.56 16.41 -0.38
N PRO A 141 -6.08 16.35 0.86
CA PRO A 141 -5.37 16.82 2.04
C PRO A 141 -4.28 15.85 2.50
N ASP A 142 -4.44 14.55 2.21
CA ASP A 142 -3.51 13.50 2.65
C ASP A 142 -2.19 13.60 1.88
N ILE A 143 -1.12 13.95 2.59
CA ILE A 143 0.22 14.15 2.02
C ILE A 143 0.83 12.85 1.47
N ARG A 144 0.28 11.70 1.84
CA ARG A 144 0.73 10.37 1.41
C ARG A 144 0.18 10.00 0.04
N ILE A 145 -0.89 10.67 -0.40
CA ILE A 145 -1.57 10.40 -1.66
C ILE A 145 -1.35 11.60 -2.57
N TYR A 146 -0.40 11.45 -3.49
CA TYR A 146 -0.03 12.47 -4.46
C TYR A 146 0.16 11.88 -5.85
N GLY A 147 -0.09 12.70 -6.87
CA GLY A 147 0.22 12.39 -8.27
C GLY A 147 1.43 13.18 -8.79
N HIS A 148 1.75 12.98 -10.05
CA HIS A 148 2.71 13.81 -10.81
C HIS A 148 2.01 14.80 -11.73
N GLY A 149 0.71 14.58 -11.99
CA GLY A 149 -0.07 15.38 -12.93
C GLY A 149 0.09 14.88 -14.35
N LEU A 150 -1.03 14.61 -15.03
CA LEU A 150 -0.98 14.15 -16.41
C LEU A 150 -0.60 15.30 -17.37
N PRO A 151 0.17 15.01 -18.44
CA PRO A 151 0.44 15.99 -19.49
C PRO A 151 -0.87 16.43 -20.16
N LEU A 152 -1.10 17.74 -20.29
CA LEU A 152 -2.34 18.27 -20.87
C LEU A 152 -2.05 18.89 -22.25
N SER A 153 -2.76 18.45 -23.29
CA SER A 153 -2.53 18.94 -24.65
C SER A 153 -2.96 20.39 -24.83
N SER A 154 -2.08 21.22 -25.42
CA SER A 154 -2.30 22.66 -25.63
C SER A 154 -3.11 22.99 -26.88
N SER A 155 -3.32 22.02 -27.77
CA SER A 155 -4.09 22.13 -29.01
C SER A 155 -5.38 21.33 -28.93
N ALA A 156 -6.42 21.83 -29.60
CA ALA A 156 -7.65 21.05 -29.81
C ALA A 156 -7.35 19.85 -30.72
N PRO A 157 -7.96 18.68 -30.47
CA PRO A 157 -7.68 17.48 -31.25
C PRO A 157 -8.32 17.54 -32.65
N ASP A 158 -7.76 16.79 -33.58
CA ASP A 158 -8.28 16.68 -34.95
C ASP A 158 -9.26 15.51 -35.11
N VAL A 159 -10.22 15.63 -36.02
CA VAL A 159 -11.12 14.52 -36.34
C VAL A 159 -10.33 13.43 -37.07
N GLY A 160 -10.50 12.18 -36.62
CA GLY A 160 -9.72 11.03 -37.06
C GLY A 160 -8.45 10.76 -36.25
N GLU A 161 -8.10 11.63 -35.30
CA GLU A 161 -6.97 11.42 -34.40
C GLU A 161 -7.17 10.18 -33.52
N ARG A 162 -6.12 9.35 -33.40
CA ARG A 162 -6.12 8.14 -32.57
C ARG A 162 -6.03 8.53 -31.10
N ILE A 163 -6.93 7.95 -30.31
CA ILE A 163 -7.02 8.18 -28.88
C ILE A 163 -6.99 6.87 -28.09
N PHE A 164 -6.70 6.99 -26.81
CA PHE A 164 -6.98 5.95 -25.83
C PHE A 164 -7.51 6.56 -24.54
N VAL A 165 -8.29 5.79 -23.79
CA VAL A 165 -8.87 6.19 -22.51
C VAL A 165 -8.39 5.22 -21.46
N ILE A 166 -7.83 5.75 -20.38
CA ILE A 166 -7.50 4.97 -19.18
C ILE A 166 -8.56 5.31 -18.14
N GLY A 167 -9.30 4.31 -17.69
CA GLY A 167 -10.32 4.51 -16.69
C GLY A 167 -10.58 3.27 -15.87
N ASN A 168 -11.54 3.38 -14.96
CA ASN A 168 -11.88 2.33 -14.02
C ASN A 168 -13.37 1.94 -14.13
N PRO A 169 -13.79 1.31 -15.25
CA PRO A 169 -15.16 0.87 -15.42
C PRO A 169 -15.51 -0.19 -14.37
N LEU A 170 -16.63 -0.02 -13.68
CA LEU A 170 -17.18 -0.99 -12.72
C LEU A 170 -16.21 -1.45 -11.61
N GLY A 171 -15.17 -0.66 -11.29
CA GLY A 171 -14.18 -1.00 -10.26
C GLY A 171 -13.05 -1.93 -10.73
N ILE A 172 -12.91 -2.20 -12.04
CA ILE A 172 -11.74 -2.89 -12.60
C ILE A 172 -10.64 -1.86 -12.88
N GLU A 173 -9.58 -1.88 -12.07
CA GLU A 173 -8.50 -0.91 -12.14
C GLU A 173 -7.74 -0.97 -13.48
N ALA A 174 -7.48 0.21 -14.05
CA ALA A 174 -6.64 0.44 -15.23
C ALA A 174 -7.10 -0.24 -16.53
N SER A 175 -8.40 -0.22 -16.80
CA SER A 175 -8.93 -0.62 -18.10
C SER A 175 -8.51 0.41 -19.16
N VAL A 176 -7.97 -0.09 -20.26
CA VAL A 176 -7.59 0.73 -21.42
C VAL A 176 -8.55 0.42 -22.55
N SER A 177 -9.10 1.47 -23.15
CA SER A 177 -9.87 1.38 -24.38
C SER A 177 -9.26 2.29 -25.45
N ASP A 178 -9.29 1.85 -26.70
CA ASP A 178 -8.83 2.63 -27.84
C ASP A 178 -9.99 3.17 -28.66
N GLY A 179 -9.72 4.24 -29.42
CA GLY A 179 -10.70 4.83 -30.32
C GLY A 179 -10.12 5.92 -31.20
N ILE A 180 -11.02 6.72 -31.77
CA ILE A 180 -10.68 7.94 -32.50
C ILE A 180 -11.56 9.10 -32.04
N VAL A 181 -11.12 10.32 -32.34
CA VAL A 181 -11.99 11.49 -32.34
C VAL A 181 -12.91 11.40 -33.56
N ALA A 182 -14.20 11.16 -33.31
CA ALA A 182 -15.21 11.02 -34.36
C ALA A 182 -15.74 12.38 -34.85
N GLY A 183 -15.70 13.41 -34.00
CA GLY A 183 -16.27 14.72 -34.30
C GLY A 183 -16.10 15.70 -33.16
N LYS A 184 -16.48 16.97 -33.40
CA LYS A 184 -16.45 18.05 -32.40
C LYS A 184 -17.77 18.83 -32.39
N PRO A 185 -18.92 18.19 -32.10
CA PRO A 185 -20.22 18.86 -32.19
C PRO A 185 -20.40 19.87 -31.06
N PRO A 186 -21.18 20.94 -31.30
CA PRO A 186 -21.73 21.75 -30.21
C PRO A 186 -22.89 21.01 -29.54
N ILE A 187 -22.87 20.92 -28.21
CA ILE A 187 -23.93 20.32 -27.39
C ILE A 187 -24.26 21.28 -26.25
N ASP A 188 -25.51 21.73 -26.16
CA ASP A 188 -25.99 22.58 -25.06
C ASP A 188 -26.17 21.75 -23.78
N PRO A 189 -25.78 22.23 -22.59
CA PRO A 189 -25.14 23.53 -22.27
C PRO A 189 -23.61 23.54 -22.38
N PHE A 190 -23.00 22.43 -22.80
CA PHE A 190 -21.55 22.22 -22.80
C PHE A 190 -20.79 22.95 -23.91
N GLY A 191 -21.44 23.57 -24.90
CA GLY A 191 -20.76 24.13 -26.07
C GLY A 191 -20.03 23.04 -26.88
N THR A 192 -18.87 23.35 -27.44
CA THR A 192 -18.09 22.35 -28.22
C THR A 192 -17.57 21.24 -27.30
N VAL A 193 -17.87 19.99 -27.66
CA VAL A 193 -17.39 18.77 -26.99
C VAL A 193 -16.61 17.89 -27.97
N ILE A 194 -15.87 16.91 -27.46
CA ILE A 194 -15.17 15.92 -28.28
C ILE A 194 -16.04 14.66 -28.36
N GLN A 195 -16.46 14.27 -29.56
CA GLN A 195 -17.10 12.99 -29.80
C GLN A 195 -16.03 11.93 -30.01
N ILE A 196 -16.12 10.81 -29.29
CA ILE A 196 -15.14 9.72 -29.31
C ILE A 196 -15.81 8.38 -29.61
N THR A 197 -15.06 7.45 -30.19
CA THR A 197 -15.53 6.07 -30.42
C THR A 197 -15.15 5.11 -29.30
N SER A 198 -14.28 5.52 -28.36
CA SER A 198 -13.85 4.68 -27.24
C SER A 198 -15.07 4.32 -26.39
N PRO A 199 -15.30 3.03 -26.05
CA PRO A 199 -16.41 2.63 -25.19
C PRO A 199 -16.38 3.33 -23.83
N ILE A 200 -17.51 3.88 -23.41
CA ILE A 200 -17.75 4.39 -22.05
C ILE A 200 -18.75 3.45 -21.37
N SER A 201 -18.46 3.06 -20.13
CA SER A 201 -19.35 2.24 -19.30
C SER A 201 -19.48 2.85 -17.91
N PRO A 202 -20.40 2.39 -17.04
CA PRO A 202 -20.53 2.94 -15.69
C PRO A 202 -19.19 2.89 -14.93
N GLY A 203 -18.76 4.03 -14.36
CA GLY A 203 -17.44 4.21 -13.73
C GLY A 203 -16.39 4.88 -14.61
N SER A 204 -16.59 4.96 -15.93
CA SER A 204 -15.67 5.63 -16.86
C SER A 204 -15.81 7.16 -16.89
N SER A 205 -16.88 7.74 -16.32
CA SER A 205 -17.03 9.21 -16.21
C SER A 205 -15.85 9.81 -15.45
N GLY A 206 -15.27 10.87 -15.99
CA GLY A 206 -14.10 11.56 -15.49
C GLY A 206 -12.76 10.96 -15.94
N SER A 207 -12.76 9.93 -16.79
CA SER A 207 -11.53 9.35 -17.34
C SER A 207 -10.80 10.32 -18.27
N PRO A 208 -9.46 10.40 -18.20
CA PRO A 208 -8.68 11.14 -19.18
C PRO A 208 -8.72 10.45 -20.55
N VAL A 209 -8.98 11.26 -21.59
CA VAL A 209 -8.87 10.88 -23.00
C VAL A 209 -7.52 11.37 -23.51
N PHE A 210 -6.66 10.46 -23.94
CA PHE A 210 -5.30 10.74 -24.40
C PHE A 210 -5.20 10.73 -25.92
N ASN A 211 -4.34 11.60 -26.47
CA ASN A 211 -3.83 11.44 -27.82
C ASN A 211 -2.69 10.42 -27.88
N SER A 212 -2.18 10.15 -29.10
CA SER A 212 -1.09 9.19 -29.31
C SER A 212 0.27 9.63 -28.71
N ASN A 213 0.41 10.88 -28.26
CA ASN A 213 1.60 11.37 -27.56
C ASN A 213 1.50 11.21 -26.04
N GLY A 214 0.37 10.70 -25.51
CA GLY A 214 0.15 10.56 -24.08
C GLY A 214 -0.31 11.85 -23.38
N GLU A 215 -0.80 12.83 -24.14
CA GLU A 215 -1.37 14.06 -23.59
C GLU A 215 -2.88 13.95 -23.48
N VAL A 216 -3.45 14.42 -22.38
CA VAL A 216 -4.89 14.50 -22.18
C VAL A 216 -5.47 15.59 -23.07
N ILE A 217 -6.41 15.22 -23.94
CA ILE A 217 -7.16 16.12 -24.83
C ILE A 217 -8.59 16.38 -24.32
N GLY A 218 -9.12 15.51 -23.45
CA GLY A 218 -10.45 15.67 -22.88
C GLY A 218 -10.73 14.77 -21.69
N ILE A 219 -11.91 14.94 -21.11
CA ILE A 219 -12.41 14.24 -19.92
C ILE A 219 -13.73 13.56 -20.28
N ALA A 220 -13.76 12.23 -20.30
CA ALA A 220 -14.94 11.45 -20.68
C ALA A 220 -16.11 11.74 -19.72
N THR A 221 -17.34 11.91 -20.23
CA THR A 221 -18.50 12.33 -19.40
C THR A 221 -19.80 11.61 -19.76
N PHE A 222 -20.36 11.81 -20.96
CA PHE A 222 -21.72 11.39 -21.30
C PHE A 222 -21.77 10.32 -22.41
N GLN A 223 -22.79 9.46 -22.31
CA GLN A 223 -23.24 8.53 -23.34
C GLN A 223 -24.67 8.93 -23.73
N MET A 224 -24.96 9.12 -25.01
CA MET A 224 -26.35 9.32 -25.46
C MET A 224 -27.02 7.96 -25.65
N VAL A 225 -28.07 7.70 -24.86
CA VAL A 225 -28.77 6.40 -24.78
C VAL A 225 -29.44 5.99 -26.10
N GLU A 226 -29.72 6.95 -27.00
CA GLU A 226 -30.43 6.70 -28.27
C GLU A 226 -29.52 6.29 -29.45
N GLY A 227 -28.20 6.16 -29.27
CA GLY A 227 -27.28 5.74 -30.34
C GLY A 227 -26.22 4.76 -29.85
N GLN A 228 -26.09 3.61 -30.52
CA GLN A 228 -24.99 2.67 -30.25
C GLN A 228 -23.65 3.40 -30.52
N ASN A 229 -22.79 3.49 -29.49
CA ASN A 229 -21.44 4.06 -29.51
C ASN A 229 -21.32 5.59 -29.71
N LEU A 230 -22.25 6.40 -29.21
CA LEU A 230 -22.08 7.86 -29.10
C LEU A 230 -21.55 8.26 -27.72
N ASN A 231 -20.23 8.44 -27.63
CA ASN A 231 -19.52 8.79 -26.41
C ASN A 231 -18.84 10.15 -26.54
N PHE A 232 -18.72 10.88 -25.44
CA PHE A 232 -18.22 12.25 -25.48
C PHE A 232 -17.32 12.61 -24.31
N ALA A 233 -16.47 13.60 -24.55
CA ALA A 233 -15.54 14.16 -23.60
C ALA A 233 -15.57 15.69 -23.59
N ILE A 234 -15.42 16.27 -22.39
CA ILE A 234 -15.23 17.70 -22.19
C ILE A 234 -13.79 18.07 -22.60
N PRO A 235 -13.56 19.10 -23.44
CA PRO A 235 -12.22 19.52 -23.82
C PRO A 235 -11.33 19.90 -22.63
N ILE A 236 -10.07 19.47 -22.64
CA ILE A 236 -9.15 19.66 -21.52
C ILE A 236 -8.86 21.14 -21.21
N GLU A 237 -8.98 22.02 -22.20
CA GLU A 237 -8.80 23.48 -22.07
C GLU A 237 -9.68 24.09 -20.98
N LYS A 238 -10.91 23.58 -20.79
CA LYS A 238 -11.85 24.05 -19.76
C LYS A 238 -11.37 23.70 -18.36
N ALA A 239 -10.93 22.45 -18.17
CA ALA A 239 -10.33 22.00 -16.91
C ALA A 239 -9.01 22.73 -16.61
N ARG A 240 -8.19 23.02 -17.63
CA ARG A 240 -6.95 23.80 -17.48
C ARG A 240 -7.23 25.22 -16.97
N SER A 241 -8.29 25.87 -17.47
CA SER A 241 -8.67 27.20 -17.00
C SER A 241 -9.16 27.17 -15.55
N LEU A 242 -9.98 26.17 -15.18
CA LEU A 242 -10.46 25.97 -13.81
C LEU A 242 -9.30 25.69 -12.85
N TRP A 243 -8.32 24.90 -13.30
CA TRP A 243 -7.15 24.49 -12.53
C TRP A 243 -6.23 25.64 -12.15
N LYS A 244 -5.92 26.52 -13.09
CA LYS A 244 -5.06 27.69 -12.83
C LYS A 244 -5.60 28.54 -11.68
N ASN A 245 -6.92 28.69 -11.57
CA ASN A 245 -7.56 29.46 -10.52
C ASN A 245 -7.58 28.71 -9.16
N SER A 246 -7.55 27.37 -9.17
CA SER A 246 -7.66 26.53 -7.96
C SER A 246 -6.35 26.31 -7.19
N LYS A 247 -5.19 26.36 -7.86
CA LYS A 247 -3.87 26.11 -7.25
C LYS A 247 -3.56 27.08 -6.10
N GLU A 248 -3.84 28.35 -6.32
CA GLU A 248 -3.57 29.42 -5.36
C GLU A 248 -4.39 29.25 -4.07
N SER A 249 -5.63 28.76 -4.16
CA SER A 249 -6.51 28.56 -3.01
C SER A 249 -6.12 27.36 -2.13
N VAL A 250 -5.57 26.29 -2.71
CA VAL A 250 -5.22 25.05 -1.97
C VAL A 250 -3.90 25.19 -1.21
N GLU A 251 -2.90 25.87 -1.78
CA GLU A 251 -1.65 26.17 -1.07
C GLU A 251 -1.89 27.05 0.15
N GLN A 252 -2.80 28.02 0.05
CA GLN A 252 -3.22 28.86 1.17
C GLN A 252 -3.89 28.03 2.29
N GLY A 253 -4.74 27.06 1.94
CA GLY A 253 -5.42 26.19 2.92
C GLY A 253 -4.47 25.25 3.69
N LEU A 254 -3.47 24.66 3.03
CA LEU A 254 -2.48 23.79 3.69
C LEU A 254 -1.53 24.57 4.60
N ALA A 255 -1.11 25.77 4.18
CA ALA A 255 -0.33 26.67 5.02
C ALA A 255 -1.12 27.06 6.28
N GLN A 256 -2.43 27.27 6.14
CA GLN A 256 -3.30 27.57 7.27
C GLN A 256 -3.43 26.39 8.24
N LEU A 257 -3.54 25.14 7.78
CA LEU A 257 -3.60 23.95 8.64
C LEU A 257 -2.32 23.72 9.45
N ASN A 258 -1.14 23.88 8.83
CA ASN A 258 0.14 23.78 9.55
C ASN A 258 0.28 24.88 10.59
N THR A 259 -0.21 26.09 10.28
CA THR A 259 -0.28 27.21 11.24
C THR A 259 -1.23 26.90 12.40
N ILE A 260 -2.38 26.26 12.13
CA ILE A 260 -3.34 25.83 13.15
C ILE A 260 -2.71 24.77 14.08
N ASN A 261 -2.00 23.78 13.53
CA ASN A 261 -1.35 22.74 14.35
C ASN A 261 -0.22 23.30 15.23
N ALA A 262 0.58 24.23 14.72
CA ALA A 262 1.58 24.94 15.50
C ALA A 262 0.94 25.80 16.60
N GLY A 263 -0.11 26.56 16.27
CA GLY A 263 -0.88 27.32 17.24
C GLY A 263 -1.56 26.45 18.29
N LEU A 264 -2.02 25.25 17.91
CA LEU A 264 -2.61 24.28 18.83
C LEU A 264 -1.58 23.76 19.83
N LEU A 265 -0.37 23.39 19.38
CA LEU A 265 0.74 23.01 20.25
C LEU A 265 1.16 24.14 21.19
N ASP A 266 1.24 25.38 20.69
CA ASP A 266 1.57 26.55 21.50
C ASP A 266 0.47 26.88 22.52
N SER A 267 -0.80 26.58 22.18
CA SER A 267 -1.96 26.75 23.07
C SER A 267 -2.09 25.66 24.14
N MET A 268 -1.27 24.60 24.10
CA MET A 268 -1.21 23.54 25.11
C MET A 268 -0.08 23.85 26.11
N PRO A 269 -0.35 24.59 27.21
CA PRO A 269 0.70 24.97 28.16
C PRO A 269 1.27 23.76 28.92
N ASP A 270 0.47 22.71 29.08
CA ASP A 270 0.88 21.49 29.76
C ASP A 270 1.80 20.64 28.86
N PRO A 271 3.05 20.39 29.24
CA PRO A 271 3.96 19.55 28.47
C PRO A 271 3.46 18.10 28.35
N PHE A 272 2.68 17.59 29.30
CA PHE A 272 2.14 16.24 29.18
C PHE A 272 1.11 16.15 28.04
N ALA A 273 0.16 17.08 27.97
CA ALA A 273 -0.81 17.17 26.88
C ALA A 273 -0.16 17.34 25.50
N ARG A 274 0.89 18.16 25.38
CA ARG A 274 1.68 18.28 24.13
C ARG A 274 2.31 16.96 23.74
N GLY A 275 2.89 16.25 24.72
CA GLY A 275 3.44 14.92 24.52
C GLY A 275 2.40 13.92 24.01
N GLU A 276 1.20 13.89 24.61
CA GLU A 276 0.11 13.00 24.18
C GLU A 276 -0.37 13.30 22.76
N PHE A 277 -0.51 14.58 22.42
CA PHE A 277 -0.89 14.98 21.07
C PHE A 277 0.15 14.52 20.04
N LEU A 278 1.44 14.80 20.28
CA LEU A 278 2.52 14.38 19.40
C LEU A 278 2.63 12.85 19.30
N PHE A 279 2.42 12.15 20.42
CA PHE A 279 2.37 10.69 20.47
C PHE A 279 1.23 10.13 19.62
N SER A 280 0.03 10.74 19.67
CA SER A 280 -1.13 10.34 18.87
C SER A 280 -0.91 10.55 17.37
N MET A 281 -0.08 11.52 17.01
CA MET A 281 0.37 11.77 15.63
C MET A 281 1.50 10.83 15.19
N GLY A 282 1.95 9.92 16.06
CA GLY A 282 3.05 8.99 15.80
C GLY A 282 4.45 9.63 15.87
N ASN A 283 4.56 10.90 16.28
CA ASN A 283 5.83 11.62 16.36
C ASN A 283 6.49 11.40 17.74
N PHE A 284 6.99 10.19 17.96
CA PHE A 284 7.59 9.78 19.24
C PHE A 284 8.82 10.62 19.60
N ASP A 285 9.64 11.00 18.63
CA ASP A 285 10.85 11.79 18.86
C ASP A 285 10.52 13.20 19.37
N ALA A 286 9.46 13.83 18.84
CA ALA A 286 8.98 15.12 19.35
C ALA A 286 8.22 14.98 20.68
N ALA A 287 7.58 13.83 20.93
CA ALA A 287 6.85 13.59 22.18
C ALA A 287 7.78 13.39 23.39
N ILE A 288 8.95 12.75 23.21
CA ILE A 288 9.94 12.50 24.27
C ILE A 288 10.30 13.76 25.08
N PRO A 289 10.77 14.87 24.48
CA PRO A 289 11.16 16.04 25.25
C PRO A 289 9.99 16.66 26.03
N GLN A 290 8.75 16.53 25.52
CA GLN A 290 7.56 17.01 26.23
C GLN A 290 7.26 16.15 27.46
N PHE A 291 7.30 14.81 27.34
CA PHE A 291 7.12 13.94 28.49
C PHE A 291 8.27 14.03 29.51
N GLN A 292 9.51 14.27 29.06
CA GLN A 292 10.64 14.55 29.95
C GLN A 292 10.39 15.82 30.77
N GLU A 293 9.90 16.88 30.13
CA GLU A 293 9.56 18.12 30.81
C GLU A 293 8.41 17.91 31.82
N ALA A 294 7.36 17.19 31.43
CA ALA A 294 6.28 16.83 32.34
C ALA A 294 6.75 16.04 33.57
N ALA A 295 7.69 15.10 33.38
CA ALA A 295 8.29 14.33 34.47
C ALA A 295 9.24 15.17 35.36
N ARG A 296 9.89 16.21 34.80
CA ARG A 296 10.71 17.16 35.57
C ARG A 296 9.86 18.09 36.43
N GLN A 297 8.79 18.64 35.86
CA GLN A 297 7.89 19.57 36.54
C GLN A 297 7.16 18.90 37.71
N ASN A 298 6.80 17.63 37.54
CA ASN A 298 6.21 16.82 38.60
C ASN A 298 6.90 15.47 38.68
N GLN A 299 7.86 15.35 39.61
CA GLN A 299 8.62 14.12 39.83
C GLN A 299 7.76 12.91 40.24
N ARG A 300 6.52 13.15 40.71
CA ARG A 300 5.53 12.11 41.04
C ARG A 300 4.56 11.80 39.89
N ASN A 301 4.79 12.34 38.68
CA ASN A 301 3.97 12.03 37.52
C ASN A 301 4.36 10.66 36.92
N GLY A 302 3.80 9.60 37.50
CA GLY A 302 3.98 8.23 37.01
C GLY A 302 3.51 8.02 35.57
N LYS A 303 2.50 8.77 35.10
CA LYS A 303 1.98 8.69 33.73
C LYS A 303 2.98 9.23 32.70
N ALA A 304 3.63 10.36 32.98
CA ALA A 304 4.68 10.92 32.12
C ALA A 304 5.85 9.94 31.96
N ARG A 305 6.27 9.30 33.06
CA ARG A 305 7.31 8.26 33.04
C ARG A 305 6.88 7.02 32.26
N TYR A 306 5.64 6.57 32.44
CA TYR A 306 5.07 5.48 31.64
C TYR A 306 5.10 5.81 30.14
N MET A 307 4.67 7.00 29.73
CA MET A 307 4.71 7.43 28.32
C MET A 307 6.13 7.54 27.78
N LEU A 308 7.11 8.01 28.56
CA LEU A 308 8.53 7.94 28.20
C LEU A 308 8.99 6.50 27.98
N GLY A 309 8.59 5.59 28.88
CA GLY A 309 8.81 4.17 28.74
C GLY A 309 8.34 3.62 27.39
N LYS A 310 7.11 3.95 26.99
CA LYS A 310 6.54 3.56 25.69
C LYS A 310 7.34 4.13 24.51
N CYS A 311 7.69 5.40 24.56
CA CYS A 311 8.48 6.05 23.50
C CYS A 311 9.87 5.39 23.35
N TYR A 312 10.54 5.08 24.47
CA TYR A 312 11.88 4.49 24.46
C TYR A 312 11.91 3.00 24.14
N ARG A 313 10.81 2.25 24.31
CA ARG A 313 10.79 0.79 24.18
C ARG A 313 11.48 0.26 22.91
N ARG A 314 11.34 0.97 21.78
CA ARG A 314 11.93 0.56 20.49
C ARG A 314 13.36 1.03 20.28
N THR A 315 13.71 2.21 20.78
CA THR A 315 14.97 2.90 20.45
C THR A 315 16.02 2.73 21.54
N ASN A 316 15.58 2.66 22.81
CA ASN A 316 16.44 2.50 23.97
C ASN A 316 15.73 1.69 25.08
N PRO A 317 15.72 0.34 24.98
CA PRO A 317 15.05 -0.53 25.97
C PRO A 317 15.54 -0.34 27.41
N ASN A 318 16.81 0.03 27.61
CA ASN A 318 17.36 0.30 28.94
C ASN A 318 16.79 1.59 29.55
N ALA A 319 16.65 2.66 28.76
CA ALA A 319 15.97 3.87 29.21
C ALA A 319 14.48 3.60 29.48
N ALA A 320 13.83 2.81 28.63
CA ALA A 320 12.44 2.39 28.84
C ALA A 320 12.27 1.61 30.16
N LEU A 321 13.18 0.69 30.45
CA LEU A 321 13.19 -0.09 31.70
C LEU A 321 13.24 0.83 32.93
N ASN A 322 14.13 1.82 32.93
CA ASN A 322 14.29 2.75 34.04
C ASN A 322 13.03 3.60 34.25
N GLU A 323 12.45 4.15 33.18
CA GLU A 323 11.26 4.99 33.29
C GLU A 323 10.01 4.20 33.70
N LEU A 324 9.82 2.98 33.18
CA LEU A 324 8.69 2.13 33.57
C LEU A 324 8.81 1.65 35.02
N LYS A 325 10.01 1.30 35.49
CA LYS A 325 10.23 0.99 36.91
C LYS A 325 9.96 2.18 37.81
N ALA A 326 10.37 3.39 37.40
CA ALA A 326 10.05 4.61 38.13
C ALA A 326 8.54 4.92 38.12
N ALA A 327 7.84 4.65 37.01
CA ALA A 327 6.38 4.76 36.94
C ALA A 327 5.69 3.79 37.91
N LEU A 328 6.13 2.54 37.96
CA LEU A 328 5.59 1.50 38.86
C LEU A 328 5.95 1.73 40.33
N ALA A 329 7.10 2.33 40.63
CA ALA A 329 7.44 2.74 41.99
C ALA A 329 6.49 3.83 42.51
N LEU A 330 5.97 4.68 41.63
CA LEU A 330 4.97 5.71 41.96
C LEU A 330 3.54 5.16 41.97
N SER A 331 3.23 4.23 41.07
CA SER A 331 1.90 3.64 40.91
C SER A 331 2.01 2.14 40.62
N PRO A 332 2.12 1.30 41.67
CA PRO A 332 2.29 -0.15 41.52
C PRO A 332 1.10 -0.87 40.86
N GLY A 333 -0.07 -0.25 40.77
CA GLY A 333 -1.27 -0.82 40.15
C GLY A 333 -1.46 -0.50 38.67
N MET A 334 -0.47 0.11 38.01
CA MET A 334 -0.58 0.52 36.61
C MET A 334 -0.41 -0.69 35.67
N VAL A 335 -1.53 -1.34 35.34
CA VAL A 335 -1.60 -2.55 34.48
C VAL A 335 -0.80 -2.37 33.18
N ASP A 336 -1.04 -1.27 32.47
CA ASP A 336 -0.35 -0.98 31.21
C ASP A 336 1.18 -0.85 31.38
N ALA A 337 1.65 -0.33 32.51
CA ALA A 337 3.09 -0.18 32.75
C ALA A 337 3.75 -1.53 33.03
N HIS A 338 3.07 -2.44 33.76
CA HIS A 338 3.52 -3.84 33.87
C HIS A 338 3.56 -4.52 32.50
N SER A 339 2.53 -4.33 31.66
CA SER A 339 2.50 -4.89 30.30
C SER A 339 3.64 -4.35 29.42
N GLU A 340 3.85 -3.03 29.40
CA GLU A 340 4.95 -2.42 28.65
C GLU A 340 6.33 -2.82 29.19
N LEU A 341 6.47 -2.99 30.51
CA LEU A 341 7.70 -3.49 31.12
C LEU A 341 7.98 -4.93 30.68
N GLY A 342 6.96 -5.78 30.60
CA GLY A 342 7.06 -7.11 30.01
C GLY A 342 7.56 -7.08 28.56
N HIS A 343 7.05 -6.15 27.73
CA HIS A 343 7.54 -5.97 26.36
C HIS A 343 8.98 -5.45 26.28
N VAL A 344 9.41 -4.61 27.23
CA VAL A 344 10.81 -4.17 27.34
C VAL A 344 11.72 -5.33 27.72
N TYR A 345 11.33 -6.18 28.68
CA TYR A 345 12.08 -7.38 29.01
C TYR A 345 12.19 -8.35 27.82
N MET A 346 11.13 -8.53 27.04
CA MET A 346 11.18 -9.27 25.77
C MET A 346 12.17 -8.68 24.77
N ALA A 347 12.27 -7.35 24.69
CA ALA A 347 13.26 -6.68 23.83
C ALA A 347 14.70 -6.85 24.33
N LEU A 348 14.88 -7.09 25.63
CA LEU A 348 16.14 -7.41 26.29
C LEU A 348 16.43 -8.92 26.33
N HIS A 349 15.58 -9.76 25.74
CA HIS A 349 15.68 -11.23 25.76
C HIS A 349 15.59 -11.86 27.16
N ASP A 350 14.97 -11.16 28.10
CA ASP A 350 14.73 -11.64 29.45
C ASP A 350 13.29 -12.14 29.58
N GLU A 351 13.07 -13.36 29.10
CA GLU A 351 11.73 -13.95 28.99
C GLU A 351 11.10 -14.25 30.36
N ASP A 352 11.91 -14.54 31.38
CA ASP A 352 11.42 -14.87 32.72
C ASP A 352 10.86 -13.64 33.42
N ASN A 353 11.59 -12.52 33.38
CA ASN A 353 11.06 -11.25 33.90
C ASN A 353 9.90 -10.75 33.05
N ALA A 354 9.92 -10.94 31.73
CA ALA A 354 8.77 -10.61 30.88
C ALA A 354 7.50 -11.36 31.31
N MET A 355 7.59 -12.68 31.49
CA MET A 355 6.47 -13.51 31.95
C MET A 355 5.97 -13.07 33.33
N ALA A 356 6.87 -12.72 34.25
CA ALA A 356 6.50 -12.24 35.58
C ALA A 356 5.70 -10.93 35.52
N GLU A 357 6.14 -9.97 34.71
CA GLU A 357 5.45 -8.67 34.57
C GLU A 357 4.09 -8.80 33.89
N PHE A 358 3.96 -9.62 32.84
CA PHE A 358 2.65 -9.88 32.23
C PHE A 358 1.69 -10.58 33.19
N ARG A 359 2.18 -11.54 34.00
CA ARG A 359 1.37 -12.15 35.06
C ARG A 359 0.93 -11.13 36.08
N ARG A 360 1.82 -10.20 36.47
CA ARG A 360 1.48 -9.15 37.43
C ARG A 360 0.38 -8.22 36.90
N ALA A 361 0.44 -7.88 35.62
CA ALA A 361 -0.64 -7.14 34.96
C ALA A 361 -1.98 -7.92 35.01
N LEU A 362 -1.96 -9.23 34.74
CA LEU A 362 -3.16 -10.07 34.75
C LEU A 362 -3.68 -10.41 36.16
N GLU A 363 -2.84 -10.38 37.18
CA GLU A 363 -3.28 -10.45 38.58
C GLU A 363 -4.12 -9.22 38.96
N ILE A 364 -3.81 -8.06 38.39
CA ILE A 364 -4.56 -6.81 38.60
C ILE A 364 -5.80 -6.76 37.69
N GLU A 365 -5.64 -7.10 36.41
CA GLU A 365 -6.71 -7.11 35.41
C GLU A 365 -6.69 -8.41 34.58
N PRO A 366 -7.46 -9.44 34.98
CA PRO A 366 -7.40 -10.79 34.39
C PRO A 366 -7.68 -10.89 32.89
N LYS A 367 -8.38 -9.90 32.31
CA LYS A 367 -8.78 -9.88 30.89
C LYS A 367 -8.02 -8.85 30.07
N HIS A 368 -6.91 -8.33 30.59
CA HIS A 368 -6.12 -7.31 29.91
C HIS A 368 -5.47 -7.89 28.64
N VAL A 369 -6.06 -7.56 27.48
CA VAL A 369 -5.71 -8.15 26.17
C VAL A 369 -4.22 -7.97 25.84
N GLY A 370 -3.66 -6.77 26.08
CA GLY A 370 -2.25 -6.50 25.82
C GLY A 370 -1.30 -7.43 26.58
N SER A 371 -1.63 -7.79 27.83
CA SER A 371 -0.81 -8.69 28.65
C SER A 371 -1.02 -10.16 28.29
N LEU A 372 -2.22 -10.57 27.86
CA LEU A 372 -2.46 -11.89 27.30
C LEU A 372 -1.64 -12.09 26.01
N VAL A 373 -1.68 -11.12 25.09
CA VAL A 373 -0.84 -11.11 23.87
C VAL A 373 0.64 -11.12 24.24
N GLY A 374 1.04 -10.35 25.26
CA GLY A 374 2.38 -10.37 25.84
C GLY A 374 2.83 -11.75 26.32
N MET A 375 2.02 -12.43 27.14
CA MET A 375 2.29 -13.80 27.60
C MET A 375 2.39 -14.79 26.45
N ALA A 376 1.49 -14.70 25.47
CA ALA A 376 1.55 -15.53 24.29
C ALA A 376 2.86 -15.31 23.51
N SER A 377 3.36 -14.07 23.44
CA SER A 377 4.64 -13.77 22.80
C SER A 377 5.83 -14.44 23.49
N VAL A 378 5.78 -14.60 24.83
CA VAL A 378 6.78 -15.35 25.58
C VAL A 378 6.69 -16.85 25.26
N HIS A 379 5.47 -17.42 25.25
CA HIS A 379 5.28 -18.82 24.86
C HIS A 379 5.74 -19.09 23.43
N LEU A 380 5.51 -18.16 22.50
CA LEU A 380 6.01 -18.23 21.13
C LEU A 380 7.54 -18.23 21.05
N ALA A 381 8.22 -17.36 21.82
CA ALA A 381 9.67 -17.34 21.90
C ALA A 381 10.24 -18.69 22.39
N ARG A 382 9.53 -19.33 23.33
CA ARG A 382 9.83 -20.67 23.86
C ARG A 382 9.37 -21.82 22.97
N LYS A 383 8.74 -21.53 21.82
CA LYS A 383 8.14 -22.52 20.91
C LYS A 383 7.04 -23.38 21.55
N GLU A 384 6.39 -22.87 22.59
CA GLU A 384 5.28 -23.52 23.29
C GLU A 384 3.93 -23.22 22.60
N PHE A 385 3.77 -23.66 21.34
CA PHE A 385 2.66 -23.24 20.47
C PHE A 385 1.27 -23.50 21.03
N HIS A 386 1.03 -24.64 21.68
CA HIS A 386 -0.27 -24.94 22.29
C HIS A 386 -0.60 -24.03 23.49
N ARG A 387 0.41 -23.62 24.27
CA ARG A 387 0.20 -22.65 25.36
C ARG A 387 -0.06 -21.26 24.78
N ALA A 388 0.69 -20.86 23.75
CA ALA A 388 0.44 -19.62 23.04
C ALA A 388 -0.99 -19.58 22.47
N GLN A 389 -1.46 -20.68 21.86
CA GLN A 389 -2.83 -20.81 21.35
C GLN A 389 -3.86 -20.56 22.44
N ALA A 390 -3.76 -21.27 23.58
CA ALA A 390 -4.73 -21.14 24.66
C ALA A 390 -4.84 -19.71 25.20
N VAL A 391 -3.70 -19.04 25.37
CA VAL A 391 -3.64 -17.65 25.85
C VAL A 391 -4.19 -16.67 24.80
N LEU A 392 -3.90 -16.87 23.51
CA LEU A 392 -4.41 -16.01 22.44
C LEU A 392 -5.91 -16.18 22.21
N GLU A 393 -6.43 -17.40 22.35
CA GLU A 393 -7.88 -17.66 22.35
C GLU A 393 -8.58 -16.94 23.51
N GLU A 394 -7.94 -16.85 24.67
CA GLU A 394 -8.43 -16.04 25.78
C GLU A 394 -8.36 -14.53 25.49
N ALA A 395 -7.29 -14.07 24.82
CA ALA A 395 -7.14 -12.68 24.41
C ALA A 395 -8.27 -12.25 23.47
N VAL A 396 -8.54 -13.00 22.41
CA VAL A 396 -9.62 -12.68 21.45
C VAL A 396 -11.03 -12.86 22.04
N ARG A 397 -11.20 -13.70 23.07
CA ARG A 397 -12.45 -13.76 23.85
C ARG A 397 -12.63 -12.55 24.79
N SER A 398 -11.54 -11.90 25.18
CA SER A 398 -11.54 -10.78 26.11
C SER A 398 -11.70 -9.43 25.41
N GLY A 399 -11.31 -9.33 24.14
CA GLY A 399 -11.58 -8.18 23.28
C GLY A 399 -11.04 -8.38 21.86
N ASP A 400 -11.67 -7.70 20.88
CA ASP A 400 -11.19 -7.69 19.51
C ASP A 400 -9.91 -6.85 19.40
N ASP A 401 -8.78 -7.52 19.18
CA ASP A 401 -7.47 -6.88 19.00
C ASP A 401 -6.74 -7.48 17.79
N SER A 402 -6.34 -6.62 16.85
CA SER A 402 -5.68 -7.05 15.62
C SER A 402 -4.38 -7.84 15.90
N THR A 403 -3.62 -7.47 16.93
CA THR A 403 -2.35 -8.14 17.26
C THR A 403 -2.60 -9.54 17.82
N ALA A 404 -3.64 -9.72 18.63
CA ALA A 404 -4.06 -11.03 19.12
C ALA A 404 -4.42 -11.97 17.96
N TYR A 405 -5.24 -11.50 17.01
CA TYR A 405 -5.58 -12.28 15.82
C TYR A 405 -4.38 -12.56 14.91
N LEU A 406 -3.45 -11.60 14.76
CA LEU A 406 -2.20 -11.79 14.03
C LEU A 406 -1.37 -12.94 14.62
N TYR A 407 -1.15 -12.91 15.94
CA TYR A 407 -0.35 -13.95 16.62
C TYR A 407 -1.07 -15.29 16.61
N LEU A 408 -2.40 -15.30 16.73
CA LEU A 408 -3.20 -16.51 16.66
C LEU A 408 -3.09 -17.15 15.26
N GLY A 409 -3.12 -16.32 14.21
CA GLY A 409 -2.84 -16.74 12.84
C GLY A 409 -1.51 -17.46 12.69
N TRP A 410 -0.42 -16.88 13.21
CA TRP A 410 0.90 -17.51 13.18
C TRP A 410 1.00 -18.78 14.02
N VAL A 411 0.33 -18.82 15.17
CA VAL A 411 0.25 -20.04 16.00
C VAL A 411 -0.47 -21.14 15.24
N TYR A 412 -1.60 -20.85 14.60
CA TYR A 412 -2.32 -21.82 13.78
C TYR A 412 -1.50 -22.29 12.59
N THR A 413 -0.76 -21.40 11.91
CA THR A 413 0.20 -21.80 10.87
C THR A 413 1.24 -22.79 11.42
N ALA A 414 1.84 -22.50 12.58
CA ALA A 414 2.82 -23.37 13.21
C ALA A 414 2.25 -24.73 13.65
N LEU A 415 0.94 -24.78 13.89
CA LEU A 415 0.19 -25.99 14.24
C LEU A 415 -0.44 -26.69 13.03
N TYR A 416 -0.14 -26.27 11.80
CA TYR A 416 -0.70 -26.80 10.56
C TYR A 416 -2.24 -26.71 10.47
N ARG A 417 -2.83 -25.72 11.14
CA ARG A 417 -4.26 -25.41 11.15
C ARG A 417 -4.54 -24.27 10.17
N GLU A 418 -4.45 -24.57 8.88
CA GLU A 418 -4.42 -23.55 7.84
C GLU A 418 -5.70 -22.72 7.74
N ASP A 419 -6.87 -23.36 7.83
CA ASP A 419 -8.14 -22.66 7.69
C ASP A 419 -8.36 -21.67 8.84
N GLU A 420 -8.06 -22.09 10.08
CA GLU A 420 -8.11 -21.19 11.23
C GLU A 420 -7.05 -20.09 11.15
N ALA A 421 -5.87 -20.37 10.58
CA ALA A 421 -4.84 -19.37 10.35
C ALA A 421 -5.29 -18.28 9.37
N PHE A 422 -5.98 -18.66 8.28
CA PHE A 422 -6.56 -17.72 7.32
C PHE A 422 -7.60 -16.83 7.96
N GLU A 423 -8.54 -17.41 8.71
CA GLU A 423 -9.62 -16.64 9.35
C GLU A 423 -9.06 -15.67 10.41
N ALA A 424 -8.09 -16.10 11.21
CA ALA A 424 -7.43 -15.23 12.17
C ALA A 424 -6.68 -14.08 11.48
N LEU A 425 -5.90 -14.34 10.43
CA LEU A 425 -5.14 -13.29 9.74
C LEU A 425 -6.05 -12.33 8.93
N LYS A 426 -7.15 -12.82 8.37
CA LYS A 426 -8.19 -11.96 7.77
C LYS A 426 -8.79 -11.02 8.80
N LYS A 427 -9.16 -11.55 9.98
CA LYS A 427 -9.67 -10.73 11.07
C LYS A 427 -8.65 -9.69 11.54
N ALA A 428 -7.36 -10.06 11.55
CA ALA A 428 -6.29 -9.12 11.89
C ALA A 428 -6.21 -7.94 10.92
N VAL A 429 -6.31 -8.15 9.60
CA VAL A 429 -6.31 -7.07 8.60
C VAL A 429 -7.63 -6.29 8.57
N GLU A 430 -8.76 -6.91 8.91
CA GLU A 430 -10.04 -6.19 9.09
C GLU A 430 -9.97 -5.19 10.24
N LEU A 431 -9.42 -5.61 11.38
CA LEU A 431 -9.30 -4.77 12.57
C LEU A 431 -8.19 -3.72 12.45
N ASN A 432 -7.12 -4.03 11.71
CA ASN A 432 -6.06 -3.08 11.40
C ASN A 432 -5.61 -3.22 9.94
N PRO A 433 -6.23 -2.44 9.03
CA PRO A 433 -5.89 -2.44 7.61
C PRO A 433 -4.47 -1.98 7.32
N ASP A 434 -3.72 -1.43 8.28
CA ASP A 434 -2.33 -0.98 8.15
C ASP A 434 -1.29 -2.01 8.63
N SER A 435 -1.74 -3.18 9.12
CA SER A 435 -0.85 -4.22 9.62
C SER A 435 -0.12 -4.97 8.50
N ILE A 436 1.08 -4.50 8.13
CA ILE A 436 1.97 -5.15 7.15
C ILE A 436 2.26 -6.61 7.54
N ASP A 437 2.49 -6.88 8.82
CA ASP A 437 2.78 -8.23 9.32
C ASP A 437 1.62 -9.20 9.12
N ALA A 438 0.36 -8.72 9.23
CA ALA A 438 -0.82 -9.54 8.96
C ALA A 438 -0.96 -9.87 7.48
N TYR A 439 -0.72 -8.91 6.58
CA TYR A 439 -0.67 -9.18 5.15
C TYR A 439 0.45 -10.18 4.81
N LYS A 440 1.66 -10.01 5.35
CA LYS A 440 2.75 -10.99 5.16
C LYS A 440 2.34 -12.40 5.57
N GLY A 441 1.59 -12.54 6.66
CA GLY A 441 0.99 -13.81 7.08
C GLY A 441 0.08 -14.41 6.01
N LEU A 442 -0.87 -13.63 5.50
CA LEU A 442 -1.80 -14.06 4.43
C LEU A 442 -1.05 -14.47 3.16
N VAL A 443 -0.09 -13.65 2.72
CA VAL A 443 0.75 -13.94 1.54
C VAL A 443 1.49 -15.26 1.74
N THR A 444 2.06 -15.49 2.92
CA THR A 444 2.76 -16.75 3.24
C THR A 444 1.82 -17.95 3.16
N LEU A 445 0.58 -17.84 3.65
CA LEU A 445 -0.41 -18.91 3.57
C LEU A 445 -0.86 -19.19 2.13
N TYR A 446 -1.12 -18.15 1.33
CA TYR A 446 -1.46 -18.33 -0.09
C TYR A 446 -0.32 -18.95 -0.89
N LEU A 447 0.93 -18.70 -0.49
CA LEU A 447 2.09 -19.31 -1.14
C LEU A 447 2.12 -20.82 -0.89
N GLY A 448 1.77 -21.23 0.34
CA GLY A 448 1.60 -22.63 0.71
C GLY A 448 0.48 -23.32 -0.07
N LYS A 449 -0.66 -22.64 -0.26
CA LYS A 449 -1.79 -23.14 -1.06
C LYS A 449 -1.54 -23.14 -2.56
N GLN A 450 -0.43 -22.57 -3.04
CA GLN A 450 -0.15 -22.36 -4.47
C GLN A 450 -1.26 -21.59 -5.19
N ASP A 451 -1.88 -20.63 -4.49
CA ASP A 451 -2.91 -19.76 -5.04
C ASP A 451 -2.33 -18.35 -5.16
N PRO A 452 -1.65 -18.04 -6.29
CA PRO A 452 -0.86 -16.82 -6.40
C PRO A 452 -1.71 -15.57 -6.52
N THR A 453 -2.94 -15.63 -7.02
CA THR A 453 -3.73 -14.41 -7.31
C THR A 453 -4.09 -13.64 -6.03
N PRO A 454 -4.71 -14.25 -5.00
CA PRO A 454 -4.95 -13.55 -3.73
C PRO A 454 -3.64 -13.22 -3.00
N GLY A 455 -2.64 -14.11 -3.08
CA GLY A 455 -1.32 -13.89 -2.49
C GLY A 455 -0.62 -12.64 -3.02
N MET A 456 -0.62 -12.44 -4.34
CA MET A 456 -0.10 -11.23 -4.99
C MET A 456 -0.90 -9.98 -4.61
N HIS A 457 -2.24 -10.08 -4.50
CA HIS A 457 -3.08 -8.95 -4.08
C HIS A 457 -2.74 -8.48 -2.66
N TYR A 458 -2.63 -9.39 -1.70
CA TYR A 458 -2.24 -9.02 -0.33
C TYR A 458 -0.80 -8.53 -0.23
N ALA A 459 0.12 -9.09 -1.04
CA ALA A 459 1.50 -8.61 -1.10
C ALA A 459 1.56 -7.19 -1.67
N GLN A 460 0.72 -6.87 -2.66
CA GLN A 460 0.62 -5.54 -3.25
C GLN A 460 0.11 -4.52 -2.23
N ILE A 461 -0.99 -4.80 -1.52
CA ILE A 461 -1.51 -3.92 -0.44
C ILE A 461 -0.44 -3.66 0.61
N ALA A 462 0.33 -4.67 0.98
CA ALA A 462 1.40 -4.51 1.97
C ALA A 462 2.57 -3.67 1.43
N LEU A 463 2.96 -3.85 0.16
CA LEU A 463 4.01 -3.07 -0.50
C LEU A 463 3.59 -1.61 -0.73
N GLU A 464 2.30 -1.30 -0.80
CA GLU A 464 1.82 0.09 -0.84
C GLU A 464 2.13 0.84 0.46
N LYS A 465 2.18 0.11 1.58
CA LYS A 465 2.48 0.67 2.91
C LYS A 465 3.98 0.76 3.18
N ASP A 466 4.73 -0.23 2.70
CA ASP A 466 6.20 -0.21 2.73
C ASP A 466 6.76 -0.75 1.41
N THR A 467 6.98 0.18 0.47
CA THR A 467 7.44 -0.10 -0.89
C THR A 467 8.88 -0.62 -0.97
N GLN A 468 9.59 -0.70 0.15
CA GLN A 468 10.97 -1.16 0.21
C GLN A 468 11.11 -2.35 1.17
N ASP A 469 10.02 -2.92 1.69
CA ASP A 469 10.09 -4.06 2.62
C ASP A 469 10.71 -5.28 1.92
N PRO A 470 11.92 -5.71 2.29
CA PRO A 470 12.62 -6.75 1.55
C PRO A 470 11.93 -8.12 1.67
N GLN A 471 11.19 -8.38 2.75
CA GLN A 471 10.49 -9.64 2.89
C GLN A 471 9.28 -9.70 1.94
N LEU A 472 8.56 -8.58 1.78
CA LEU A 472 7.45 -8.52 0.83
C LEU A 472 7.91 -8.68 -0.62
N HIS A 473 9.02 -8.07 -1.01
CA HIS A 473 9.60 -8.30 -2.34
C HIS A 473 10.01 -9.77 -2.54
N TYR A 474 10.58 -10.42 -1.52
CA TYR A 474 10.82 -11.86 -1.56
C TYR A 474 9.54 -12.68 -1.76
N LEU A 475 8.50 -12.41 -0.95
CA LEU A 475 7.23 -13.13 -1.02
C LEU A 475 6.51 -12.88 -2.36
N MET A 476 6.49 -11.64 -2.85
CA MET A 476 5.96 -11.27 -4.16
C MET A 476 6.72 -11.97 -5.30
N GLY A 477 8.04 -12.05 -5.21
CA GLY A 477 8.87 -12.79 -6.17
C GLY A 477 8.55 -14.29 -6.20
N MET A 478 8.35 -14.90 -5.03
CA MET A 478 7.91 -16.29 -4.93
C MET A 478 6.49 -16.49 -5.49
N MET A 479 5.58 -15.54 -5.29
CA MET A 479 4.24 -15.58 -5.89
C MET A 479 4.28 -15.46 -7.41
N HIS A 480 5.12 -14.58 -7.95
CA HIS A 480 5.32 -14.46 -9.39
C HIS A 480 5.83 -15.77 -10.01
N LEU A 481 6.74 -16.49 -9.33
CA LEU A 481 7.15 -17.83 -9.77
C LEU A 481 6.01 -18.84 -9.72
N ALA A 482 5.16 -18.79 -8.69
CA ALA A 482 3.97 -19.64 -8.59
C ALA A 482 2.92 -19.30 -9.68
N ASN A 483 2.94 -18.07 -10.21
CA ASN A 483 2.11 -17.59 -11.31
C ASN A 483 2.79 -17.69 -12.69
N ASP A 484 3.84 -18.51 -12.83
CA ASP A 484 4.60 -18.71 -14.06
C ASP A 484 5.22 -17.43 -14.68
N ASP A 485 5.48 -16.38 -13.89
CA ASP A 485 6.12 -15.12 -14.30
C ASP A 485 7.54 -14.96 -13.69
N PRO A 486 8.56 -15.66 -14.22
CA PRO A 486 9.92 -15.55 -13.72
C PRO A 486 10.55 -14.17 -14.00
N ASN A 487 10.03 -13.42 -14.96
CA ASN A 487 10.53 -12.08 -15.27
C ASN A 487 10.10 -11.07 -14.20
N ALA A 488 8.88 -11.20 -13.67
CA ALA A 488 8.45 -10.44 -12.51
C ALA A 488 9.23 -10.83 -11.25
N ALA A 489 9.43 -12.12 -11.02
CA ALA A 489 10.27 -12.59 -9.91
C ALA A 489 11.71 -12.02 -9.98
N ALA A 490 12.29 -11.94 -11.18
CA ALA A 490 13.60 -11.34 -11.38
C ALA A 490 13.63 -9.83 -11.08
N ARG A 491 12.54 -9.10 -11.33
CA ARG A 491 12.42 -7.68 -10.91
C ARG A 491 12.43 -7.54 -9.41
N GLU A 492 11.67 -8.37 -8.69
CA GLU A 492 11.69 -8.38 -7.23
C GLU A 492 13.07 -8.73 -6.68
N SER A 493 13.77 -9.70 -7.27
CA SER A 493 15.16 -10.03 -6.93
C SER A 493 16.13 -8.87 -7.14
N LYS A 494 15.90 -8.01 -8.14
CA LYS A 494 16.68 -6.80 -8.35
C LYS A 494 16.44 -5.78 -7.23
N VAL A 495 15.19 -5.58 -6.80
CA VAL A 495 14.88 -4.70 -5.66
C VAL A 495 15.58 -5.19 -4.39
N LEU A 496 15.61 -6.50 -4.13
CA LEU A 496 16.37 -7.08 -3.01
C LEU A 496 17.88 -6.84 -3.14
N SER A 497 18.42 -6.87 -4.36
CA SER A 497 19.83 -6.59 -4.62
C SER A 497 20.17 -5.13 -4.32
N ASP A 498 19.32 -4.20 -4.74
CA ASP A 498 19.47 -2.77 -4.50
C ASP A 498 19.33 -2.43 -3.01
N ALA A 499 18.37 -3.06 -2.33
CA ALA A 499 18.17 -2.93 -0.88
C ALA A 499 19.38 -3.47 -0.10
N TYR A 500 19.92 -4.62 -0.50
CA TYR A 500 21.14 -5.18 0.11
C TYR A 500 22.36 -4.28 -0.11
N GLY A 501 22.51 -3.69 -1.31
CA GLY A 501 23.60 -2.76 -1.60
C GLY A 501 23.60 -1.52 -0.70
N LYS A 502 22.40 -1.03 -0.34
CA LYS A 502 22.21 0.10 0.59
C LYS A 502 22.33 -0.30 2.07
N SER A 503 21.92 -1.52 2.40
CA SER A 503 21.81 -2.04 3.78
C SER A 503 22.75 -3.22 4.00
N SER A 504 24.01 -3.12 3.54
CA SER A 504 25.00 -4.20 3.42
C SER A 504 25.34 -4.99 4.71
N LEU A 505 24.64 -4.70 5.80
CA LEU A 505 24.75 -5.26 7.14
C LEU A 505 23.53 -6.10 7.57
N ASP A 506 22.44 -6.22 6.78
CA ASP A 506 21.29 -7.08 7.14
C ASP A 506 21.40 -8.48 6.50
N PRO A 507 21.73 -9.55 7.27
CA PRO A 507 21.89 -10.90 6.73
C PRO A 507 20.59 -11.50 6.18
N SER A 508 19.43 -11.01 6.63
CA SER A 508 18.13 -11.54 6.19
C SER A 508 17.82 -11.20 4.74
N ILE A 509 18.18 -9.97 4.31
CA ILE A 509 18.00 -9.52 2.92
C ILE A 509 18.86 -10.35 1.97
N ALA A 510 20.12 -10.63 2.35
CA ALA A 510 20.99 -11.50 1.57
C ALA A 510 20.43 -12.91 1.43
N ASP A 511 19.83 -13.44 2.49
CA ASP A 511 19.24 -14.77 2.49
C ASP A 511 18.00 -14.85 1.59
N TRP A 512 17.08 -13.90 1.71
CA TRP A 512 15.91 -13.80 0.85
C TRP A 512 16.28 -13.65 -0.63
N ARG A 513 17.26 -12.80 -0.94
CA ARG A 513 17.77 -12.64 -2.31
C ARG A 513 18.27 -13.97 -2.87
N ARG A 514 19.19 -14.64 -2.16
CA ARG A 514 19.75 -15.92 -2.60
C ARG A 514 18.68 -16.99 -2.80
N LYS A 515 17.69 -17.05 -1.89
CA LYS A 515 16.56 -17.98 -2.00
C LYS A 515 15.73 -17.72 -3.25
N LEU A 516 15.43 -16.46 -3.55
CA LEU A 516 14.66 -16.09 -4.73
C LEU A 516 15.44 -16.35 -6.03
N GLU A 517 16.72 -15.97 -6.09
CA GLU A 517 17.60 -16.25 -7.24
C GLU A 517 17.70 -17.75 -7.54
N SER A 518 17.88 -18.56 -6.49
CA SER A 518 17.90 -20.02 -6.59
C SER A 518 16.56 -20.57 -7.11
N ALA A 519 15.44 -20.05 -6.61
CA ALA A 519 14.10 -20.44 -7.06
C ALA A 519 13.85 -20.08 -8.54
N ILE A 520 14.28 -18.89 -8.99
CA ILE A 520 14.19 -18.45 -10.39
C ILE A 520 15.02 -19.39 -11.28
N HIS A 521 16.26 -19.70 -10.89
CA HIS A 521 17.13 -20.60 -11.65
C HIS A 521 16.53 -22.02 -11.74
N ALA A 522 16.05 -22.57 -10.63
CA ALA A 522 15.40 -23.87 -10.60
C ALA A 522 14.11 -23.93 -11.44
N TYR A 523 13.37 -22.82 -11.52
CA TYR A 523 12.22 -22.69 -12.40
C TYR A 523 12.63 -22.74 -13.88
N GLN A 524 13.65 -21.95 -14.27
CA GLN A 524 14.16 -21.90 -15.65
C GLN A 524 14.68 -23.26 -16.12
N MET A 525 15.45 -23.97 -15.28
CA MET A 525 15.95 -25.31 -15.60
C MET A 525 14.83 -26.32 -15.81
N ARG A 526 13.74 -26.22 -15.05
CA ARG A 526 12.55 -27.08 -15.24
C ARG A 526 11.82 -26.79 -16.54
N GLN A 527 11.67 -25.53 -16.91
CA GLN A 527 11.07 -25.16 -18.21
C GLN A 527 11.95 -25.65 -19.37
N TYR A 528 13.27 -25.47 -19.28
CA TYR A 528 14.22 -25.98 -20.28
C TYR A 528 14.12 -27.50 -20.46
N ASN A 529 14.02 -28.25 -19.36
CA ASN A 529 13.87 -29.71 -19.40
C ASN A 529 12.47 -30.19 -19.84
N ARG A 530 11.45 -29.32 -19.86
CA ARG A 530 10.12 -29.64 -20.41
C ARG A 530 10.04 -29.36 -21.91
N THR A 531 10.86 -28.44 -22.41
CA THR A 531 10.92 -28.04 -23.82
C THR A 531 11.98 -28.79 -24.63
N SER A 532 12.88 -29.52 -23.95
CA SER A 532 13.90 -30.42 -24.53
C SER A 532 13.42 -31.86 -24.49
#